data_AF-A0A354IY77-F1
#
_entry.id   AF-A0A354IY77-F1
#
_cell.length_a   1.000
_cell.length_b   1.000
_cell.length_c   1.000
_cell.angle_alpha   90.00
_cell.angle_beta   90.00
_cell.angle_gamma   90.00
#
_symmetry.space_group_name_H-M   'P 1'
#
loop_
_entity.id
_entity.type
_entity.pdbx_description
1 polymer ?
#
loop_
_entity_poly.entity_id
_entity_poly.type
_entity_poly.pdbx_seq_one_letter_code
_entity_poly.pdbx_strand_id
1 'polypeptide(L)'
;MSKQAGTDDEDAARRQTVAEFRQAVNMTPAQLEKWLDTDDSKRVGQKHGNAESTGHQSGRRIVELLHRHAQDLCADDITHMRKVIGYIHRHLAQGPTRSDPASSDWRYSLMNWGHDPEKK
;
A
#
# COMPACT_ATOMS: atom_id res chain seq x y z
N MET A 1 -22.15 30.81 0.13
CA MET A 1 -21.20 30.37 1.18
C MET A 1 -20.99 28.85 1.22
N SER A 2 -21.84 28.02 0.59
CA SER A 2 -21.76 26.55 0.70
C SER A 2 -20.70 25.84 -0.15
N LYS A 3 -20.19 26.48 -1.22
CA LYS A 3 -19.19 25.86 -2.11
C LYS A 3 -17.78 25.81 -1.51
N GLN A 4 -17.43 26.79 -0.67
CA GLN A 4 -16.13 26.86 -0.01
C GLN A 4 -15.96 25.77 1.05
N ALA A 5 -16.98 25.57 1.90
CA ALA A 5 -16.96 24.53 2.93
C ALA A 5 -16.79 23.11 2.35
N GLY A 6 -17.45 22.80 1.23
CA GLY A 6 -17.31 21.50 0.57
C GLY A 6 -15.90 21.22 0.02
N THR A 7 -15.24 22.24 -0.53
CA THR A 7 -13.86 22.11 -1.03
C THR A 7 -12.86 21.97 0.12
N ASP A 8 -13.05 22.72 1.22
CA ASP A 8 -12.16 22.66 2.38
C ASP A 8 -12.21 21.26 3.06
N ASP A 9 -13.41 20.65 3.12
CA ASP A 9 -13.62 19.30 3.65
C ASP A 9 -12.98 18.23 2.74
N GLU A 10 -13.11 18.35 1.42
CA GLU A 10 -12.47 17.46 0.45
C GLU A 10 -10.94 17.52 0.56
N ASP A 11 -10.38 18.72 0.68
CA ASP A 11 -8.95 18.91 0.84
C ASP A 11 -8.44 18.35 2.17
N ALA A 12 -9.20 18.51 3.25
CA ALA A 12 -8.89 17.88 4.54
C ALA A 12 -8.88 16.35 4.44
N ALA A 13 -9.88 15.75 3.80
CA ALA A 13 -9.97 14.31 3.58
C ALA A 13 -8.82 13.78 2.70
N ARG A 14 -8.39 14.55 1.70
CA ARG A 14 -7.21 14.23 0.88
C ARG A 14 -5.93 14.24 1.71
N ARG A 15 -5.70 15.30 2.50
CA ARG A 15 -4.52 15.39 3.39
C ARG A 15 -4.47 14.24 4.40
N GLN A 16 -5.62 13.89 4.98
CA GLN A 16 -5.73 12.77 5.92
C GLN A 16 -5.35 11.45 5.24
N THR A 17 -5.86 11.20 4.03
CA THR A 17 -5.52 9.99 3.25
C THR A 17 -4.01 9.90 3.00
N VAL A 18 -3.37 11.01 2.60
CA VAL A 18 -1.92 11.04 2.34
C VAL A 18 -1.13 10.77 3.62
N ALA A 19 -1.53 11.37 4.74
CA ALA A 19 -0.87 11.16 6.02
C ALA A 19 -0.97 9.71 6.48
N GLU A 20 -2.17 9.13 6.44
CA GLU A 20 -2.41 7.73 6.81
C GLU A 20 -1.68 6.75 5.89
N PHE A 21 -1.63 7.02 4.57
CA PHE A 21 -0.87 6.21 3.63
C PHE A 21 0.62 6.19 3.99
N ARG A 22 1.21 7.35 4.30
CA ARG A 22 2.61 7.47 4.70
C ARG A 22 2.92 6.83 6.05
N GLN A 23 1.91 6.62 6.89
CA GLN A 23 2.03 5.86 8.14
C GLN A 23 1.89 4.35 7.91
N ALA A 24 0.93 3.94 7.08
CA ALA A 24 0.67 2.55 6.78
C ALA A 24 1.79 1.91 5.95
N VAL A 25 2.37 2.63 4.99
CA VAL A 25 3.50 2.15 4.19
C VAL A 25 4.81 2.43 4.93
N ASN A 26 5.38 1.40 5.56
CA ASN A 26 6.60 1.50 6.39
C ASN A 26 7.88 1.01 5.67
N MET A 27 7.75 0.63 4.39
CA MET A 27 8.89 0.34 3.51
C MET A 27 9.29 1.59 2.73
N THR A 28 10.59 1.89 2.71
CA THR A 28 11.13 2.92 1.81
C THR A 28 10.99 2.44 0.36
N PRO A 29 10.99 3.37 -0.63
CA PRO A 29 10.93 3.00 -2.05
C PRO A 29 11.97 1.94 -2.42
N ALA A 30 13.24 2.17 -2.06
CA ALA A 30 14.33 1.24 -2.35
C ALA A 30 14.15 -0.15 -1.72
N GLN A 31 13.57 -0.22 -0.51
CA GLN A 31 13.29 -1.51 0.13
C GLN A 31 12.14 -2.24 -0.57
N LEU A 32 11.11 -1.51 -0.97
CA LEU A 32 9.96 -2.07 -1.68
C LEU A 32 10.36 -2.53 -3.09
N GLU A 33 11.13 -1.74 -3.83
CA GLU A 33 11.69 -2.13 -5.14
C GLU A 33 12.50 -3.43 -5.02
N LYS A 34 13.47 -3.47 -4.10
CA LYS A 34 14.27 -4.67 -3.85
C LYS A 34 13.41 -5.88 -3.49
N TRP A 35 12.35 -5.69 -2.73
CA TRP A 35 11.41 -6.75 -2.38
C TRP A 35 10.63 -7.25 -3.60
N LEU A 36 10.10 -6.33 -4.42
CA LEU A 36 9.33 -6.66 -5.63
C LEU A 36 10.14 -7.46 -6.66
N ASP A 37 11.46 -7.27 -6.68
CA ASP A 37 12.32 -8.05 -7.59
C ASP A 37 12.46 -9.53 -7.20
N THR A 38 12.07 -9.93 -5.99
CA THR A 38 12.19 -11.32 -5.50
C THR A 38 11.15 -12.27 -6.08
N ASP A 39 11.49 -13.55 -6.15
CA ASP A 39 10.56 -14.61 -6.57
C ASP A 39 9.40 -14.77 -5.58
N ASP A 40 9.64 -14.58 -4.28
CA ASP A 40 8.58 -14.63 -3.27
C ASP A 40 7.54 -13.54 -3.47
N SER A 41 7.98 -12.30 -3.74
CA SER A 41 7.06 -11.21 -4.06
C SER A 41 6.20 -11.50 -5.29
N LYS A 42 6.80 -12.05 -6.35
CA LYS A 42 6.11 -12.43 -7.61
C LYS A 42 5.18 -13.63 -7.43
N ARG A 43 5.49 -14.52 -6.48
CA ARG A 43 4.71 -15.74 -6.21
C ARG A 43 3.42 -15.44 -5.47
N VAL A 44 3.44 -14.54 -4.48
CA VAL A 44 2.32 -14.31 -3.57
C VAL A 44 1.26 -13.33 -4.10
N GLY A 45 0.04 -13.47 -3.57
CA GLY A 45 -1.08 -12.60 -3.85
C GLY A 45 -2.08 -13.15 -4.88
N GLN A 46 -3.22 -12.48 -4.97
CA GLN A 46 -4.31 -12.85 -5.88
C GLN A 46 -3.92 -12.56 -7.33
N LYS A 47 -4.05 -13.55 -8.22
CA LYS A 47 -3.82 -13.45 -9.66
C LYS A 47 -4.80 -14.30 -10.47
N HIS A 48 -5.00 -13.95 -11.73
CA HIS A 48 -5.75 -14.76 -12.70
C HIS A 48 -4.77 -15.54 -13.57
N GLY A 49 -4.75 -16.87 -13.42
CA GLY A 49 -3.82 -17.73 -14.14
C GLY A 49 -2.36 -17.34 -13.90
N ASN A 50 -1.61 -17.13 -14.99
CA ASN A 50 -0.20 -16.75 -14.96
C ASN A 50 0.04 -15.23 -14.95
N ALA A 51 -1.01 -14.42 -14.77
CA ALA A 51 -0.86 -12.97 -14.65
C ALA A 51 -0.12 -12.57 -13.38
N GLU A 52 0.40 -11.35 -13.37
CA GLU A 52 0.95 -10.74 -12.16
C GLU A 52 -0.11 -10.61 -11.06
N SER A 53 0.31 -10.73 -9.79
CA SER A 53 -0.61 -10.53 -8.68
C SER A 53 -0.99 -9.07 -8.47
N THR A 54 -2.24 -8.84 -8.03
CA THR A 54 -2.76 -7.51 -7.70
C THR A 54 -1.87 -6.80 -6.66
N GLY A 55 -1.33 -7.57 -5.70
CA GLY A 55 -0.45 -7.02 -4.68
C GLY A 55 0.87 -6.55 -5.26
N HIS A 56 1.53 -7.37 -6.08
CA HIS A 56 2.79 -6.99 -6.72
C HIS A 56 2.61 -5.76 -7.64
N GLN A 57 1.52 -5.71 -8.40
CA GLN A 57 1.19 -4.54 -9.23
C GLN A 57 0.97 -3.29 -8.38
N SER A 58 0.27 -3.44 -7.25
CA SER A 58 0.06 -2.35 -6.29
C SER A 58 1.39 -1.87 -5.69
N GLY A 59 2.31 -2.78 -5.40
CA GLY A 59 3.65 -2.44 -4.89
C GLY A 59 4.41 -1.50 -5.82
N ARG A 60 4.42 -1.77 -7.12
CA ARG A 60 5.03 -0.85 -8.10
C ARG A 60 4.37 0.52 -8.10
N ARG A 61 3.03 0.57 -8.01
CA ARG A 61 2.32 1.85 -7.91
C ARG A 61 2.65 2.58 -6.61
N ILE A 62 2.82 1.88 -5.50
CA ILE A 62 3.23 2.47 -4.22
C ILE A 62 4.61 3.11 -4.34
N VAL A 63 5.58 2.45 -4.99
CA VAL A 63 6.91 3.03 -5.26
C VAL A 63 6.77 4.37 -5.99
N GLU A 64 6.00 4.42 -7.08
CA GLU A 64 5.75 5.66 -7.83
C GLU A 64 5.13 6.75 -6.94
N LEU A 65 4.15 6.40 -6.09
CA LEU A 65 3.47 7.34 -5.20
C LEU A 65 4.37 7.87 -4.09
N LEU A 66 5.30 7.06 -3.57
CA LEU A 66 6.25 7.48 -2.54
C LEU A 66 7.25 8.52 -3.08
N HIS A 67 7.51 8.53 -4.39
CA HIS A 67 8.34 9.55 -5.06
C HIS A 67 7.61 10.84 -5.40
N ARG A 68 6.27 10.88 -5.35
CA ARG A 68 5.49 12.09 -5.67
C ARG A 68 5.42 13.05 -4.48
N HIS A 69 5.43 14.34 -4.79
CA HIS A 69 5.05 15.37 -3.83
C HIS A 69 3.53 15.38 -3.63
N ALA A 70 3.08 15.74 -2.42
CA ALA A 70 1.66 15.70 -2.08
C ALA A 70 0.78 16.59 -2.99
N GLN A 71 1.34 17.68 -3.51
CA GLN A 71 0.67 18.61 -4.43
C GLN A 71 0.45 18.03 -5.84
N ASP A 72 1.25 17.03 -6.25
CA ASP A 72 1.18 16.43 -7.58
C ASP A 72 0.22 15.22 -7.64
N LEU A 73 -0.40 14.87 -6.52
CA LEU A 73 -1.29 13.71 -6.41
C LEU A 73 -2.64 14.00 -7.06
N CYS A 74 -3.06 13.16 -8.02
CA CYS A 74 -4.38 13.26 -8.63
C CYS A 74 -5.46 12.50 -7.82
N ALA A 75 -6.72 12.55 -8.26
CA ALA A 75 -7.82 11.84 -7.59
C ALA A 75 -7.63 10.31 -7.60
N ASP A 76 -7.04 9.76 -8.65
CA ASP A 76 -6.75 8.32 -8.77
C ASP A 76 -5.65 7.89 -7.79
N ASP A 77 -4.65 8.76 -7.57
CA ASP A 77 -3.61 8.53 -6.57
C ASP A 77 -4.20 8.41 -5.17
N ILE A 78 -5.07 9.35 -4.80
CA ILE A 78 -5.76 9.33 -3.50
C ILE A 78 -6.66 8.10 -3.37
N THR A 79 -7.35 7.71 -4.44
CA THR A 79 -8.17 6.48 -4.45
C THR A 79 -7.32 5.23 -4.24
N HIS A 80 -6.17 5.15 -4.91
CA HIS A 80 -5.24 4.04 -4.74
C HIS A 80 -4.66 4.00 -3.31
N MET A 81 -4.28 5.16 -2.74
CA MET A 81 -3.80 5.25 -1.35
C MET A 81 -4.82 4.70 -0.35
N ARG A 82 -6.12 5.03 -0.50
CA ARG A 82 -7.18 4.47 0.36
C ARG A 82 -7.29 2.95 0.23
N LYS A 83 -7.15 2.43 -1.00
CA LYS A 83 -7.14 0.98 -1.24
C LYS A 83 -5.97 0.31 -0.51
N VAL A 84 -4.78 0.92 -0.55
CA VAL A 84 -3.57 0.43 0.12
C VAL A 84 -3.76 0.40 1.64
N ILE A 85 -4.17 1.51 2.23
CA ILE A 85 -4.48 1.62 3.67
C ILE A 85 -5.46 0.52 4.09
N GLY A 86 -6.60 0.42 3.39
CA GLY A 86 -7.64 -0.55 3.72
C GLY A 86 -7.18 -2.00 3.55
N TYR A 87 -6.30 -2.29 2.59
CA TYR A 87 -5.69 -3.60 2.46
C TYR A 87 -4.80 -3.91 3.66
N ILE A 88 -3.84 -3.02 3.97
CA ILE A 88 -2.88 -3.21 5.07
C ILE A 88 -3.60 -3.45 6.40
N HIS A 89 -4.54 -2.58 6.77
CA HIS A 89 -5.27 -2.68 8.04
C HIS A 89 -6.05 -4.00 8.16
N ARG A 90 -6.77 -4.38 7.09
CA ARG A 90 -7.54 -5.63 7.09
C ARG A 90 -6.63 -6.85 7.15
N HIS A 91 -5.52 -6.85 6.42
CA HIS A 91 -4.63 -8.00 6.36
C HIS A 91 -3.82 -8.14 7.65
N LEU A 92 -3.40 -7.03 8.29
CA LEU A 92 -2.83 -7.04 9.64
C LEU A 92 -3.79 -7.65 10.66
N ALA A 93 -5.07 -7.24 10.64
CA ALA A 93 -6.08 -7.76 11.57
C ALA A 93 -6.37 -9.26 11.40
N GLN A 94 -6.14 -9.83 10.22
CA GLN A 94 -6.26 -11.26 9.97
C GLN A 94 -5.12 -12.06 10.62
N GLY A 95 -3.93 -11.45 10.77
CA GLY A 95 -2.72 -12.09 11.29
C GLY A 95 -2.21 -13.26 10.46
N PRO A 96 -1.04 -13.81 10.80
CA PRO A 96 -0.54 -15.03 10.18
C PRO A 96 -1.46 -16.21 10.55
N THR A 97 -1.89 -17.00 9.56
CA THR A 97 -2.89 -18.05 9.78
C THR A 97 -2.32 -19.31 10.41
N ARG A 98 -1.08 -19.73 10.04
CA ARG A 98 -0.39 -20.94 10.57
C ARG A 98 1.14 -20.95 10.47
N SER A 99 1.76 -19.98 9.81
CA SER A 99 3.21 -19.96 9.52
C SER A 99 3.98 -19.06 10.50
N ASP A 100 5.29 -19.31 10.62
CA ASP A 100 6.24 -18.35 11.19
C ASP A 100 6.00 -16.98 10.53
N PRO A 101 5.68 -15.92 11.30
CA PRO A 101 5.42 -14.59 10.76
C PRO A 101 6.51 -14.12 9.80
N ALA A 102 7.77 -14.50 10.05
CA ALA A 102 8.93 -14.07 9.29
C ALA A 102 8.95 -14.53 7.83
N SER A 103 8.38 -15.70 7.51
CA SER A 103 8.41 -16.31 6.16
C SER A 103 7.03 -16.71 5.65
N SER A 104 5.99 -16.04 6.13
CA SER A 104 4.61 -16.34 5.77
C SER A 104 4.18 -15.62 4.48
N ASP A 105 3.35 -16.28 3.67
CA ASP A 105 2.64 -15.63 2.56
C ASP A 105 1.80 -14.42 3.03
N TRP A 106 1.38 -14.42 4.30
CA TRP A 106 0.74 -13.26 4.96
C TRP A 106 1.67 -12.04 5.00
N ARG A 107 2.89 -12.20 5.54
CA ARG A 107 3.88 -11.13 5.58
C ARG A 107 4.29 -10.71 4.17
N TYR A 108 4.59 -11.67 3.30
CA TYR A 108 5.02 -11.38 1.93
C TYR A 108 3.95 -10.61 1.14
N SER A 109 2.67 -10.94 1.37
CA SER A 109 1.58 -10.18 0.81
C SER A 109 1.54 -8.76 1.38
N LEU A 110 1.70 -8.55 2.70
CA LEU A 110 1.80 -7.19 3.27
C LEU A 110 2.98 -6.40 2.68
N MET A 111 4.13 -7.04 2.46
CA MET A 111 5.31 -6.40 1.88
C MET A 111 5.07 -6.00 0.41
N ASN A 112 4.29 -6.76 -0.36
CA ASN A 112 3.84 -6.33 -1.69
C ASN A 112 3.01 -5.05 -1.66
N TRP A 113 2.40 -4.74 -0.51
CA TRP A 113 1.65 -3.50 -0.27
C TRP A 113 2.47 -2.46 0.51
N GLY A 114 3.79 -2.62 0.57
CA GLY A 114 4.71 -1.65 1.19
C GLY A 114 4.70 -1.64 2.72
N HIS A 115 4.10 -2.65 3.35
CA HIS A 115 4.09 -2.80 4.81
C HIS A 115 4.86 -4.06 5.22
N ASP A 116 5.90 -3.90 6.03
CA ASP A 116 6.59 -5.01 6.68
C ASP A 116 6.20 -5.04 8.18
N PRO A 117 5.40 -6.02 8.64
CA PRO A 117 4.99 -6.13 10.04
C PRO A 117 6.14 -6.40 11.02
N GLU A 118 7.33 -6.77 10.52
CA GLU A 118 8.53 -6.96 11.36
C GLU A 118 9.33 -5.67 11.56
N LYS A 119 8.99 -4.59 10.84
CA LYS A 119 9.60 -3.28 11.06
C LYS A 119 8.93 -2.56 12.22
N LYS A 120 9.77 -2.14 13.17
CA LYS A 120 9.42 -1.24 14.28
C LYS A 120 9.64 0.21 13.89
#